data_AF-A0A419J6E9-F1
#
_entry.id   AF-A0A419J6E9-F1
#
_cell.length_a   1.000
_cell.length_b   1.000
_cell.length_c   1.000
_cell.angle_alpha   90.00
_cell.angle_beta   90.00
_cell.angle_gamma   90.00
#
_symmetry.space_group_name_H-M   'P 1'
#
loop_
_entity.id
_entity.type
_entity.pdbx_description
1 polymer ?
#
loop_
_entity_poly.entity_id
_entity_poly.type
_entity_poly.pdbx_seq_one_letter_code
_entity_poly.pdbx_strand_id
1 'polypeptide(L)'
;PKVDLMVVGSVAVSRDGVRVGKGGGYSEIEYAVLRELGLIEEETPVLTTVHDVQIVEWAPLEPHDLVVDAIVTPSRILRVERTHSRPGGIIWEKLSDEMIREMPVLSELGALKGKVEGRPVQFMV
;
A
#
# COMPACT_ATOMS: atom_id res chain seq x y z
N PRO A 1 17.60 -0.95 -4.74
CA PRO A 1 17.24 -0.50 -6.11
C PRO A 1 15.90 0.23 -6.04
N LYS A 2 15.62 1.20 -6.92
CA LYS A 2 14.28 1.79 -7.00
C LYS A 2 13.27 0.75 -7.53
N VAL A 3 12.02 0.92 -7.16
CA VAL A 3 10.91 0.09 -7.64
C VAL A 3 10.17 0.87 -8.73
N ASP A 4 10.20 0.33 -9.95
CA ASP A 4 9.60 0.99 -11.12
C ASP A 4 8.12 0.61 -11.33
N LEU A 5 7.63 -0.42 -10.64
CA LEU A 5 6.26 -0.93 -10.74
C LEU A 5 5.88 -1.71 -9.47
N MET A 6 4.67 -1.47 -8.97
CA MET A 6 4.07 -2.25 -7.90
C MET A 6 2.83 -2.98 -8.42
N VAL A 7 2.72 -4.28 -8.13
CA VAL A 7 1.51 -5.07 -8.42
C VAL A 7 0.89 -5.52 -7.11
N VAL A 8 -0.35 -5.10 -6.87
CA VAL A 8 -1.08 -5.36 -5.63
C VAL A 8 -2.26 -6.29 -5.86
N GLY A 9 -2.46 -7.25 -4.97
CA GLY A 9 -3.62 -8.13 -5.00
C GLY A 9 -4.87 -7.43 -4.47
N SER A 10 -6.03 -7.69 -5.06
CA SER A 10 -7.32 -7.08 -4.67
C SER A 10 -8.44 -8.13 -4.62
N VAL A 11 -9.37 -7.94 -3.66
CA VAL A 11 -10.62 -8.70 -3.57
C VAL A 11 -11.65 -8.15 -4.56
N ALA A 12 -11.74 -6.83 -4.67
CA ALA A 12 -12.54 -6.13 -5.65
C ALA A 12 -11.87 -4.79 -6.01
N VAL A 13 -12.26 -4.19 -7.13
CA VAL A 13 -11.75 -2.89 -7.55
C VAL A 13 -12.83 -2.13 -8.33
N SER A 14 -13.02 -0.86 -8.02
CA SER A 14 -13.93 0.01 -8.76
C SER A 14 -13.27 0.55 -10.03
N ARG A 15 -14.08 1.05 -10.96
CA ARG A 15 -13.58 1.51 -12.27
C ARG A 15 -12.66 2.74 -12.20
N ASP A 16 -12.78 3.52 -11.13
CA ASP A 16 -11.91 4.66 -10.78
C ASP A 16 -10.68 4.26 -9.96
N GLY A 17 -10.41 2.95 -9.80
CA GLY A 17 -9.16 2.42 -9.26
C GLY A 17 -9.11 2.29 -7.73
N VAL A 18 -10.24 2.49 -7.02
CA VAL A 18 -10.32 2.18 -5.59
C VAL A 18 -10.39 0.66 -5.41
N ARG A 19 -9.44 0.11 -4.65
CA ARG A 19 -9.36 -1.34 -4.39
C ARG A 19 -9.84 -1.69 -3.00
N VAL A 20 -10.40 -2.89 -2.90
CA VAL A 20 -10.69 -3.55 -1.63
C VAL A 20 -9.65 -4.65 -1.43
N GLY A 21 -8.85 -4.54 -0.37
CA GLY A 21 -7.92 -5.58 0.05
C GLY A 21 -8.60 -6.71 0.83
N LYS A 22 -7.80 -7.64 1.36
CA LYS A 22 -8.31 -8.71 2.25
C LYS A 22 -8.68 -8.23 3.66
N GLY A 23 -8.48 -6.94 3.97
CA GLY A 23 -8.75 -6.31 5.27
C GLY A 23 -7.56 -6.23 6.24
N GLY A 24 -6.40 -6.81 5.92
CA GLY A 24 -5.23 -6.80 6.82
C GLY A 24 -4.33 -5.57 6.73
N GLY A 25 -4.60 -4.62 5.81
CA GLY A 25 -3.79 -3.40 5.65
C GLY A 25 -2.33 -3.57 5.21
N TYR A 26 -1.85 -4.82 5.00
CA TYR A 26 -0.44 -5.08 4.69
C TYR A 26 0.06 -4.38 3.43
N SER A 27 -0.71 -4.36 2.34
CA SER A 27 -0.28 -3.73 1.09
C SER A 27 -0.12 -2.22 1.25
N GLU A 28 -1.03 -1.59 1.99
CA GLU A 28 -0.99 -0.17 2.33
C GLU A 28 0.27 0.15 3.16
N ILE A 29 0.59 -0.68 4.15
CA ILE A 29 1.80 -0.55 4.98
C ILE A 29 3.07 -0.77 4.16
N GLU A 30 3.11 -1.80 3.30
CA GLU A 30 4.26 -2.08 2.43
C GLU A 30 4.54 -0.92 1.47
N TYR A 31 3.51 -0.36 0.85
CA TYR A 31 3.62 0.84 0.03
C TYR A 31 4.15 2.02 0.85
N ALA A 32 3.59 2.26 2.04
CA ALA A 32 4.01 3.33 2.93
C ALA A 32 5.49 3.19 3.34
N VAL A 33 5.95 1.98 3.68
CA VAL A 33 7.35 1.68 3.97
C VAL A 33 8.25 2.03 2.78
N LEU A 34 7.87 1.64 1.56
CA LEU A 34 8.64 1.97 0.36
C LEU A 34 8.67 3.48 0.08
N ARG A 35 7.59 4.22 0.36
CA ARG A 35 7.55 5.69 0.32
C ARG A 35 8.49 6.30 1.35
N GLU A 36 8.48 5.82 2.60
CA GLU A 36 9.34 6.32 3.67
C GLU A 36 10.84 6.12 3.41
N LEU A 37 11.18 5.06 2.66
CA LEU A 37 12.53 4.71 2.21
C LEU A 37 12.94 5.42 0.91
N GLY A 38 12.04 6.17 0.26
CA GLY A 38 12.32 6.83 -1.03
C GLY A 38 12.54 5.85 -2.19
N LEU A 39 12.00 4.64 -2.09
CA LEU A 39 12.15 3.60 -3.11
C LEU A 39 11.06 3.67 -4.19
N ILE A 40 9.93 4.32 -3.87
CA ILE A 40 8.84 4.64 -4.80
C ILE A 40 8.40 6.09 -4.63
N GLU A 41 7.85 6.66 -5.69
CA GLU A 41 7.23 7.99 -5.73
C GLU A 41 5.71 7.90 -5.92
N GLU A 42 5.01 9.04 -5.79
CA GLU A 42 3.57 9.11 -6.06
C GLU A 42 3.23 8.62 -7.48
N GLU A 43 4.14 8.88 -8.42
CA GLU A 43 4.05 8.54 -9.83
C GLU A 43 4.48 7.10 -10.14
N THR A 44 5.04 6.36 -9.17
CA THR A 44 5.37 4.94 -9.39
C THR A 44 4.08 4.18 -9.72
N PRO A 45 4.00 3.50 -10.88
CA PRO A 45 2.79 2.81 -11.28
C PRO A 45 2.38 1.71 -10.30
N VAL A 46 1.09 1.68 -9.94
CA VAL A 46 0.48 0.64 -9.10
C VAL A 46 -0.61 -0.06 -9.89
N LEU A 47 -0.44 -1.35 -10.13
CA LEU A 47 -1.38 -2.16 -10.92
C LEU A 47 -2.02 -3.25 -10.06
N THR A 48 -3.18 -3.72 -10.49
CA THR A 48 -3.83 -4.91 -9.91
C THR A 48 -4.22 -5.89 -10.99
N THR A 49 -4.28 -7.17 -10.59
CA THR A 49 -4.86 -8.25 -11.39
C THR A 49 -6.11 -8.77 -10.70
N VAL A 50 -7.23 -8.79 -11.41
CA VAL A 50 -8.51 -9.30 -10.89
C VAL A 50 -9.27 -10.04 -11.99
N HIS A 51 -10.23 -10.88 -11.63
CA HIS A 51 -11.20 -11.40 -12.59
C HIS A 51 -12.22 -10.33 -12.97
N ASP A 52 -12.83 -10.42 -14.15
CA ASP A 52 -13.80 -9.44 -14.66
C ASP A 52 -14.98 -9.20 -13.71
N VAL A 53 -15.40 -10.22 -12.96
CA VAL A 53 -16.50 -10.16 -11.97
C VAL A 53 -16.14 -9.40 -10.70
N GLN A 54 -14.85 -9.17 -10.44
CA GLN A 54 -14.36 -8.43 -9.28
C GLN A 54 -14.26 -6.93 -9.55
N ILE A 55 -14.61 -6.49 -10.77
CA ILE A 55 -14.77 -5.07 -11.09
C ILE A 55 -16.15 -4.63 -10.62
N VAL A 56 -16.19 -3.73 -9.63
CA VAL A 56 -17.42 -3.22 -9.01
C VAL A 56 -17.70 -1.79 -9.44
N GLU A 57 -18.92 -1.30 -9.19
CA GLU A 57 -19.29 0.08 -9.50
C GLU A 57 -18.62 1.08 -8.55
N TRP A 58 -18.46 0.71 -7.28
CA TRP A 58 -17.93 1.58 -6.23
C TRP A 58 -17.25 0.76 -5.12
N ALA A 59 -16.26 1.36 -4.47
CA ALA A 59 -15.62 0.85 -3.25
C ALA A 59 -15.35 2.00 -2.27
N PRO A 60 -15.36 1.74 -0.95
CA PRO A 60 -14.98 2.74 0.06
C PRO A 60 -13.50 3.08 -0.06
N LEU A 61 -13.16 4.34 0.23
CA LEU A 61 -11.79 4.85 0.22
C LEU A 61 -11.51 5.60 1.52
N GLU A 62 -10.44 5.20 2.20
CA GLU A 62 -9.85 5.90 3.33
C GLU A 62 -8.51 6.59 2.96
N PRO A 63 -8.03 7.57 3.75
CA PRO A 63 -6.76 8.26 3.48
C PRO A 63 -5.51 7.38 3.40
N HIS A 64 -5.58 6.16 3.95
CA HIS A 64 -4.47 5.21 3.97
C HIS A 64 -4.55 4.16 2.87
N ASP A 65 -5.65 4.12 2.12
CA ASP A 65 -5.89 3.11 1.09
C ASP A 65 -5.09 3.42 -0.17
N LEU A 66 -4.64 2.35 -0.84
CA LEU A 66 -4.00 2.43 -2.13
C LEU A 66 -5.02 2.49 -3.25
N VAL A 67 -4.71 3.29 -4.27
CA VAL A 67 -5.44 3.35 -5.53
C VAL A 67 -4.54 2.94 -6.70
N VAL A 68 -5.12 2.25 -7.68
CA VAL A 68 -4.40 1.65 -8.82
C VAL A 68 -4.50 2.51 -10.08
N ASP A 69 -3.47 2.46 -10.92
CA ASP A 69 -3.42 3.12 -12.24
C ASP A 69 -3.94 2.22 -13.37
N ALA A 70 -3.91 0.91 -13.18
CA ALA A 70 -4.53 -0.01 -14.14
C ALA A 70 -5.06 -1.28 -13.48
N ILE A 71 -6.14 -1.78 -14.08
CA ILE A 71 -6.82 -3.02 -13.72
C ILE A 71 -6.62 -3.99 -14.88
N VAL A 72 -5.94 -5.09 -14.63
CA VAL A 72 -5.70 -6.14 -15.61
C VAL A 72 -6.63 -7.31 -15.32
N THR A 73 -7.44 -7.69 -16.31
CA THR A 73 -8.29 -8.89 -16.27
C THR A 73 -7.90 -9.86 -17.38
N PRO A 74 -8.38 -11.12 -17.35
CA PRO A 74 -8.19 -12.05 -18.46
C PRO A 74 -8.72 -11.53 -19.80
N SER A 75 -9.74 -10.66 -19.80
CA SER A 75 -10.38 -10.17 -21.04
C SER A 75 -9.84 -8.84 -21.54
N ARG A 76 -9.28 -7.99 -20.66
CA ARG A 76 -8.88 -6.62 -21.02
C ARG A 76 -7.98 -5.94 -19.98
N ILE A 77 -7.41 -4.81 -20.40
CA ILE A 77 -6.71 -3.88 -19.51
C ILE A 77 -7.52 -2.57 -19.47
N LEU A 78 -7.82 -2.11 -18.26
CA LEU A 78 -8.45 -0.81 -18.02
C LEU A 78 -7.40 0.12 -17.41
N ARG A 79 -7.10 1.23 -18.08
CA ARG A 79 -6.30 2.32 -17.49
C ARG A 79 -7.22 3.23 -16.70
N VAL A 80 -6.76 3.61 -15.51
CA VAL A 80 -7.50 4.48 -14.60
C VAL A 80 -6.94 5.90 -14.73
N GLU A 81 -7.82 6.85 -15.03
CA GLU A 81 -7.51 8.27 -14.88
C GLU A 81 -7.66 8.63 -13.40
N ARG A 82 -6.55 8.51 -12.67
CA ARG A 82 -6.54 8.56 -11.21
C ARG A 82 -6.94 9.95 -10.70
N THR A 83 -8.01 10.02 -9.93
CA THR A 83 -8.52 11.25 -9.27
C THR A 83 -8.12 11.35 -7.79
N HIS A 84 -7.59 10.27 -7.21
CA HIS A 84 -7.25 10.17 -5.79
C HIS A 84 -5.74 10.10 -5.61
N SER A 85 -5.20 10.81 -4.62
CA SER A 85 -3.81 10.68 -4.20
C SER A 85 -3.57 9.35 -3.47
N ARG A 86 -2.32 8.87 -3.45
CA ARG A 86 -1.91 7.77 -2.57
C ARG A 86 -1.37 8.31 -1.24
N PRO A 87 -1.20 7.44 -0.23
CA PRO A 87 -0.55 7.82 1.01
C PRO A 87 0.87 8.35 0.77
N GLY A 88 1.26 9.43 1.46
CA GLY A 88 2.60 10.00 1.33
C GLY A 88 3.71 9.19 2.03
N GLY A 89 3.33 8.22 2.87
CA GLY A 89 4.22 7.51 3.78
C GLY A 89 3.42 6.79 4.86
N ILE A 90 4.08 6.44 5.97
CA ILE A 90 3.44 5.75 7.09
C ILE A 90 2.60 6.76 7.89
N ILE A 91 1.33 6.43 8.11
CA ILE A 91 0.44 7.16 9.03
C ILE A 91 0.59 6.51 10.41
N TRP A 92 1.60 6.96 11.15
CA TRP A 92 2.01 6.35 12.43
C TRP A 92 0.88 6.30 13.46
N GLU A 93 -0.03 7.27 13.42
CA GLU A 93 -1.19 7.37 14.32
C GLU A 93 -2.25 6.28 14.07
N LYS A 94 -2.20 5.59 12.92
CA LYS A 94 -3.07 4.46 12.59
C LYS A 94 -2.45 3.10 12.93
N LEU A 95 -1.19 3.05 13.37
CA LEU A 95 -0.52 1.79 13.71
C LEU A 95 -0.76 1.41 15.17
N SER A 96 -1.18 0.17 15.41
CA SER A 96 -1.25 -0.39 16.77
C SER A 96 0.09 -1.00 17.19
N ASP A 97 0.30 -1.14 18.50
CA ASP A 97 1.47 -1.85 19.04
C ASP A 97 1.56 -3.30 18.57
N GLU A 98 0.43 -3.93 18.25
CA GLU A 98 0.39 -5.27 17.67
C GLU A 98 0.94 -5.27 16.25
N MET A 99 0.48 -4.34 15.39
CA MET A 99 1.00 -4.20 14.03
C MET A 99 2.50 -3.94 14.00
N ILE A 100 2.99 -3.08 14.90
CA ILE A 100 4.43 -2.77 15.03
C ILE A 100 5.22 -4.02 15.47
N ARG A 101 4.67 -4.84 16.36
CA ARG A 101 5.30 -6.10 16.78
C ARG A 101 5.29 -7.16 15.67
N GLU A 102 4.23 -7.25 14.89
CA GLU A 102 4.13 -8.22 13.79
C GLU A 102 5.01 -7.87 12.59
N MET A 103 5.33 -6.58 12.39
CA MET A 103 6.15 -6.08 11.29
C MET A 103 7.40 -5.37 11.82
N PRO A 104 8.52 -6.09 12.07
CA PRO A 104 9.75 -5.53 12.65
C PRO A 104 10.27 -4.27 11.95
N VAL A 105 10.10 -4.18 10.63
CA VAL A 105 10.48 -3.02 9.83
C VAL A 105 9.83 -1.71 10.30
N LEU A 106 8.62 -1.76 10.86
CA LEU A 106 7.94 -0.59 11.41
C LEU A 106 8.61 -0.09 12.69
N SER A 107 9.10 -1.01 13.54
CA SER A 107 9.84 -0.64 14.74
C SER A 107 11.19 -0.01 14.37
N GLU A 108 11.90 -0.59 13.41
CA GLU A 108 13.20 -0.07 12.94
C GLU A 108 13.04 1.32 12.31
N LEU A 109 12.09 1.49 11.40
CA LEU A 109 11.79 2.79 10.78
C LEU A 109 11.30 3.81 11.79
N GLY A 110 10.45 3.38 12.73
CA GLY A 110 9.92 4.22 13.79
C GLY A 110 11.02 4.76 14.69
N ALA A 111 11.99 3.92 15.06
CA ALA A 111 13.16 4.33 15.83
C ALA A 111 14.04 5.31 15.04
N LEU A 112 14.31 5.03 13.76
CA LEU A 112 15.11 5.91 12.89
C LEU A 112 14.49 7.30 12.70
N LYS A 113 13.15 7.38 12.64
CA LYS A 113 12.42 8.65 12.44
C LYS A 113 11.95 9.32 13.73
N GLY A 114 12.28 8.77 14.89
CA GLY A 114 11.84 9.29 16.20
C GLY A 114 10.32 9.25 16.38
N LYS A 115 9.65 8.28 15.75
CA LYS A 115 8.19 8.07 15.78
C LYS A 115 7.75 6.97 16.74
N VAL A 116 8.67 6.09 17.12
CA VAL A 116 8.45 5.00 18.08
C VAL A 116 9.62 5.00 19.07
N GLU A 117 9.37 4.85 20.37
CA GLU A 117 10.43 4.65 21.36
C GLU A 117 11.19 3.36 21.03
N GLY A 118 12.44 3.51 20.59
CA GLY A 118 13.24 2.40 20.08
C GLY A 118 13.59 1.40 21.18
N ARG A 119 13.30 0.11 20.95
CA ARG A 119 14.12 -0.95 21.53
C ARG A 119 15.39 -1.07 20.68
N PRO A 120 16.58 -1.25 21.29
CA PRO A 120 17.82 -1.39 20.52
C PRO A 120 17.69 -2.57 19.57
N VAL A 121 18.04 -2.33 18.31
CA VAL A 121 18.05 -3.34 17.24
C VAL A 121 19.10 -4.39 17.62
N GLN A 122 18.68 -5.51 18.20
CA GLN A 122 19.55 -6.66 18.34
C GLN A 122 19.61 -7.33 16.97
N PHE A 123 20.64 -7.01 16.20
CA PHE A 123 21.03 -7.80 15.04
C PHE A 123 21.33 -9.22 15.53
N MET A 124 20.40 -10.14 15.31
CA MET A 124 20.66 -11.57 15.47
C MET A 124 21.39 -12.00 14.20
N VAL A 125 22.72 -11.94 14.25
CA VAL A 125 23.62 -12.72 13.37
C VAL A 125 23.50 -14.20 13.71
#